data_AF-A0A931YAQ5-F1
#
_entry.id   AF-A0A931YAQ5-F1
#
_cell.length_a   1.000
_cell.length_b   1.000
_cell.length_c   1.000
_cell.angle_alpha   90.00
_cell.angle_beta   90.00
_cell.angle_gamma   90.00
#
_symmetry.space_group_name_H-M   'P 1'
#
loop_
_entity.id
_entity.type
_entity.pdbx_description
1 polymer ?
#
loop_
_entity_poly.entity_id
_entity_poly.type
_entity_poly.pdbx_seq_one_letter_code
_entity_poly.pdbx_strand_id
1 'polypeptide(L)'
;MHPKNFKIILYLPLVLFFMANLFLYFPPSAKAEVNDTMPRLQIPIPQLNFTPIKKIIEECKEENGQKICNFPWIGEYIAGIYKYAIGIVGILAAVVLMVGGVMWIMAGGSATMIGEAKAWIGASLTGLVIALTSYLILYQINPALTVFPPLGITQVKPLPLTKTDLCAWQLYECKGNQTKGEADSCGEKPLGDNYEYCCCAARRGEASAACSSEYRKGNIVEFNFIKQAISPPSACERANHEYNFVYDTPANILRALAATESSCNPQAESPDRACGLMQLLPATAKIYDPEDADEIDCEWLKNNPQKSIAIASKFIRDSKHANVHDNQPSRIFAGYNSGYSDKPYNCRIPDDSRTCKLAALAASNDCRGNFAFECCIDPGELTQTQDHVFRSMRYLNWINNNKGF
;
A
#
# COMPACT_ATOMS: atom_id res chain seq x y z
N MET A 1 -64.94 4.11 -7.27
CA MET A 1 -63.49 4.45 -7.14
C MET A 1 -63.31 5.28 -5.87
N HIS A 2 -62.55 4.77 -4.89
CA HIS A 2 -62.47 5.33 -3.54
C HIS A 2 -61.76 6.71 -3.53
N PRO A 3 -62.27 7.75 -2.84
CA PRO A 3 -61.67 9.10 -2.81
C PRO A 3 -60.26 9.18 -2.20
N LYS A 4 -59.74 8.10 -1.61
CA LYS A 4 -58.36 8.03 -1.10
C LYS A 4 -57.30 7.97 -2.22
N ASN A 5 -57.65 7.44 -3.39
CA ASN A 5 -56.68 7.23 -4.48
C ASN A 5 -56.55 8.46 -5.41
N PHE A 6 -57.51 9.38 -5.40
CA PHE A 6 -57.47 10.59 -6.23
C PHE A 6 -56.45 11.62 -5.72
N LYS A 7 -56.25 11.70 -4.40
CA LYS A 7 -55.26 12.61 -3.78
C LYS A 7 -53.83 12.23 -4.17
N ILE A 8 -53.49 10.94 -4.17
CA ILE A 8 -52.14 10.45 -4.55
C ILE A 8 -51.82 10.77 -6.02
N ILE A 9 -52.80 10.67 -6.91
CA ILE A 9 -52.63 10.94 -8.35
C ILE A 9 -52.36 12.44 -8.64
N LEU A 10 -52.87 13.36 -7.79
CA LEU A 10 -52.67 14.79 -7.96
C LEU A 10 -51.32 15.30 -7.44
N TYR A 11 -50.81 14.73 -6.34
CA TYR A 11 -49.53 15.16 -5.73
C TYR A 11 -48.29 14.51 -6.34
N LEU A 12 -48.42 13.29 -6.87
CA LEU A 12 -47.33 12.54 -7.48
C LEU A 12 -46.60 13.30 -8.61
N PRO A 13 -47.27 13.96 -9.58
CA PRO A 13 -46.58 14.70 -10.63
C PRO A 13 -45.90 15.98 -10.13
N LEU A 14 -46.46 16.65 -9.10
CA LEU A 14 -45.85 17.86 -8.52
C LEU A 14 -44.58 17.52 -7.73
N VAL A 15 -44.60 16.42 -6.97
CA VAL A 15 -43.44 15.88 -6.25
C VAL A 15 -42.39 15.35 -7.22
N LEU A 16 -42.79 14.64 -8.29
CA LEU A 16 -41.88 14.18 -9.34
C LEU A 16 -41.25 15.34 -10.12
N PHE A 17 -42.00 16.42 -10.39
CA PHE A 17 -41.49 17.62 -11.05
C PHE A 17 -40.47 18.36 -10.17
N PHE A 18 -40.72 18.48 -8.86
CA PHE A 18 -39.76 19.08 -7.93
C PHE A 18 -38.52 18.19 -7.73
N MET A 19 -38.68 16.86 -7.64
CA MET A 19 -37.57 15.91 -7.56
C MET A 19 -36.72 15.87 -8.85
N ALA A 20 -37.35 16.02 -10.03
CA ALA A 20 -36.65 16.08 -11.31
C ALA A 20 -35.86 17.38 -11.49
N ASN A 21 -36.36 18.51 -11.00
CA ASN A 21 -35.63 19.78 -11.02
C ASN A 21 -34.52 19.84 -9.95
N LEU A 22 -34.62 19.07 -8.87
CA LEU A 22 -33.57 18.93 -7.86
C LEU A 22 -32.33 18.20 -8.41
N PHE A 23 -32.51 17.28 -9.37
CA PHE A 23 -31.42 16.58 -10.06
C PHE A 23 -30.67 17.47 -11.07
N LEU A 24 -31.31 18.54 -11.58
CA LEU A 24 -30.71 19.45 -12.58
C LEU A 24 -29.88 20.59 -11.95
N TYR A 25 -29.91 20.73 -10.62
CA TYR A 25 -29.08 21.68 -9.86
C TYR A 25 -27.78 21.07 -9.32
N PHE A 26 -27.40 19.87 -9.77
CA PHE A 26 -26.04 19.39 -9.59
C PHE A 26 -25.16 20.06 -10.65
N PRO A 27 -24.24 20.98 -10.28
CA PRO A 27 -23.29 21.49 -11.26
C PRO A 27 -22.51 20.30 -11.83
N PRO A 28 -22.20 20.29 -13.14
CA PRO A 28 -21.34 19.27 -13.70
C PRO A 28 -20.04 19.25 -12.89
N SER A 29 -19.60 18.06 -12.52
CA SER A 29 -18.34 17.87 -11.79
C SER A 29 -17.24 18.67 -12.50
N ALA A 30 -16.78 19.74 -11.86
CA ALA A 30 -15.63 20.48 -12.34
C ALA A 30 -14.45 19.50 -12.34
N LYS A 31 -13.83 19.31 -13.51
CA LYS A 31 -12.56 18.59 -13.59
C LYS A 31 -11.54 19.41 -12.82
N ALA A 32 -11.18 18.93 -11.62
CA ALA A 32 -10.08 19.48 -10.86
C ALA A 32 -8.77 18.95 -11.48
N GLU A 33 -8.15 19.76 -12.33
CA GLU A 33 -6.74 19.61 -12.66
C GLU A 33 -5.94 20.54 -11.76
N VAL A 34 -5.34 20.02 -10.69
CA VAL A 34 -4.13 20.58 -10.04
C VAL A 34 -3.43 19.45 -9.27
N ASN A 35 -2.16 19.22 -9.58
CA ASN A 35 -1.22 18.39 -8.83
C ASN A 35 -0.83 19.05 -7.50
N ASP A 36 -1.77 19.11 -6.55
CA ASP A 36 -1.51 19.34 -5.13
C ASP A 36 -2.32 18.29 -4.37
N THR A 37 -1.69 17.51 -3.50
CA THR A 37 -2.31 16.35 -2.81
C THR A 37 -3.31 16.79 -1.73
N MET A 38 -4.36 17.51 -2.10
CA MET A 38 -5.48 17.86 -1.22
C MET A 38 -6.26 16.59 -0.82
N PRO A 39 -6.90 16.56 0.36
CA PRO A 39 -7.79 15.47 0.74
C PRO A 39 -8.89 15.28 -0.31
N ARG A 40 -9.01 14.07 -0.85
CA ARG A 40 -10.08 13.73 -1.80
C ARG A 40 -11.27 13.15 -1.04
N LEU A 41 -12.43 13.76 -1.23
CA LEU A 41 -13.67 13.26 -0.67
C LEU A 41 -14.31 12.26 -1.64
N GLN A 42 -14.84 11.17 -1.10
CA GLN A 42 -15.64 10.21 -1.88
C GLN A 42 -16.96 10.83 -2.37
N ILE A 43 -17.51 11.78 -1.60
CA ILE A 43 -18.71 12.55 -1.95
C ILE A 43 -18.29 14.02 -2.06
N PRO A 44 -18.41 14.65 -3.25
CA PRO A 44 -18.07 16.05 -3.41
C PRO A 44 -19.12 16.91 -2.67
N ILE A 45 -18.66 17.66 -1.67
CA ILE A 45 -19.52 18.60 -0.94
C ILE A 45 -19.46 19.95 -1.67
N PRO A 46 -20.59 20.50 -2.15
CA PRO A 46 -20.61 21.81 -2.79
C PRO A 46 -20.07 22.90 -1.86
N GLN A 47 -19.33 23.86 -2.42
CA GLN A 47 -18.77 25.01 -1.70
C GLN A 47 -17.73 24.68 -0.62
N LEU A 48 -17.24 23.43 -0.55
CA LEU A 48 -16.13 23.05 0.30
C LEU A 48 -14.81 23.17 -0.48
N ASN A 49 -13.98 24.14 -0.08
CA ASN A 49 -12.63 24.30 -0.58
C ASN A 49 -11.65 24.11 0.57
N PHE A 50 -10.77 23.12 0.46
CA PHE A 50 -9.71 22.91 1.44
C PHE A 50 -8.61 23.95 1.28
N THR A 51 -8.01 24.37 2.40
CA THR A 51 -6.82 25.21 2.33
C THR A 51 -5.68 24.45 1.62
N PRO A 52 -5.04 25.03 0.57
CA PRO A 52 -3.95 24.38 -0.14
C PRO A 52 -2.77 24.03 0.76
N ILE A 53 -2.16 22.86 0.53
CA ILE A 53 -0.99 22.39 1.29
C ILE A 53 0.12 23.43 1.32
N LYS A 54 0.39 24.05 0.16
CA LYS A 54 1.45 25.06 0.02
C LYS A 54 1.32 26.19 1.05
N LYS A 55 0.11 26.71 1.22
CA LYS A 55 -0.18 27.79 2.19
C LYS A 55 0.02 27.32 3.63
N ILE A 56 -0.35 26.09 3.96
CA ILE A 56 -0.15 25.51 5.30
C ILE A 56 1.33 25.38 5.61
N ILE A 57 2.15 24.92 4.65
CA ILE A 57 3.60 24.74 4.82
C ILE A 57 4.33 26.08 4.98
N GLU A 58 3.85 27.13 4.30
CA GLU A 58 4.35 28.50 4.40
C GLU A 58 4.05 29.14 5.77
N GLU A 59 2.93 28.78 6.41
CA GLU A 59 2.47 29.35 7.69
C GLU A 59 2.91 28.57 8.95
N CYS A 60 3.71 27.51 8.80
CA CYS A 60 4.18 26.73 9.96
C CYS A 60 5.06 27.58 10.88
N LYS A 61 4.88 27.41 12.20
CA LYS A 61 5.63 28.14 13.23
C LYS A 61 6.72 27.26 13.81
N GLU A 62 7.84 27.85 14.19
CA GLU A 62 8.86 27.16 14.97
C GLU A 62 8.58 27.37 16.47
N GLU A 63 8.33 26.28 17.19
CA GLU A 63 8.22 26.27 18.64
C GLU A 63 9.19 25.21 19.20
N ASN A 64 10.01 25.58 20.18
CA ASN A 64 10.99 24.68 20.83
C ASN A 64 11.91 23.91 19.87
N GLY A 65 12.32 24.53 18.76
CA GLY A 65 13.22 23.91 17.76
C GLY A 65 12.54 22.88 16.84
N GLN A 66 11.21 22.80 16.86
CA GLN A 66 10.41 21.97 15.95
C GLN A 66 9.47 22.85 15.13
N LYS A 67 9.37 22.57 13.82
CA LYS A 67 8.45 23.27 12.92
C LYS A 67 7.06 22.62 13.03
N ILE A 68 6.11 23.35 13.60
CA ILE A 68 4.71 22.92 13.79
C ILE A 68 3.86 23.52 12.67
N CYS A 69 3.20 22.63 11.92
CA CYS A 69 2.29 22.99 10.84
C CYS A 69 0.85 22.72 11.27
N ASN A 70 -0.03 23.70 11.08
CA ASN A 70 -1.43 23.63 11.51
C ASN A 70 -2.33 23.27 10.33
N PHE A 71 -2.92 22.08 10.36
CA PHE A 71 -3.81 21.60 9.29
C PHE A 71 -5.29 21.82 9.66
N PRO A 72 -6.02 22.73 8.98
CA PRO A 72 -7.41 23.06 9.31
C PRO A 72 -8.44 22.14 8.63
N TRP A 73 -8.00 21.17 7.81
CA TRP A 73 -8.88 20.40 6.92
C TRP A 73 -10.05 19.70 7.61
N ILE A 74 -9.86 19.20 8.84
CA ILE A 74 -10.96 18.56 9.58
C ILE A 74 -12.06 19.56 9.95
N GLY A 75 -11.69 20.77 10.36
CA GLY A 75 -12.62 21.84 10.67
C GLY A 75 -13.33 22.36 9.41
N GLU A 76 -12.58 22.52 8.32
CA GLU A 76 -13.12 22.91 7.01
C GLU A 76 -14.15 21.89 6.51
N TYR A 77 -13.84 20.59 6.66
CA TYR A 77 -14.74 19.51 6.29
C TYR A 77 -16.07 19.54 7.07
N ILE A 78 -15.99 19.66 8.40
CA ILE A 78 -17.18 19.73 9.27
C ILE A 78 -18.02 20.97 8.94
N ALA A 79 -17.39 22.13 8.76
CA ALA A 79 -18.06 23.35 8.36
C ALA A 79 -18.73 23.23 6.98
N GLY A 80 -18.09 22.53 6.04
CA GLY A 80 -18.65 22.21 4.73
C GLY A 80 -19.92 21.36 4.81
N ILE A 81 -19.88 20.27 5.59
CA ILE A 81 -21.06 19.41 5.82
C ILE A 81 -22.21 20.22 6.43
N TYR A 82 -21.92 21.04 7.44
CA TYR A 82 -22.96 21.82 8.12
C TYR A 82 -23.67 22.77 7.14
N LYS A 83 -22.91 23.52 6.33
CA LYS A 83 -23.47 24.42 5.31
C LYS A 83 -24.31 23.66 4.28
N TYR A 84 -23.85 22.50 3.86
CA TYR A 84 -24.58 21.65 2.92
C TYR A 84 -25.88 21.10 3.54
N ALA A 85 -25.84 20.65 4.79
CA ALA A 85 -27.00 20.14 5.51
C ALA A 85 -28.10 21.21 5.69
N ILE A 86 -27.73 22.45 6.02
CA ILE A 86 -28.69 23.57 6.12
C ILE A 86 -29.37 23.83 4.78
N GLY A 87 -28.66 23.72 3.66
CA GLY A 87 -29.24 23.81 2.32
C GLY A 87 -30.31 22.75 2.07
N ILE A 88 -30.01 21.48 2.40
CA ILE A 88 -30.98 20.37 2.27
C ILE A 88 -32.20 20.60 3.15
N VAL A 89 -32.00 20.98 4.42
CA VAL A 89 -33.10 21.24 5.35
C VAL A 89 -34.00 22.37 4.86
N GLY A 90 -33.44 23.45 4.31
CA GLY A 90 -34.22 24.54 3.73
C GLY A 90 -35.11 24.09 2.58
N ILE A 91 -34.60 23.26 1.68
CA ILE A 91 -35.36 22.70 0.55
C ILE A 91 -36.48 21.80 1.06
N LEU A 92 -36.18 20.88 1.99
CA LEU A 92 -37.17 19.98 2.57
C LEU A 92 -38.26 20.76 3.32
N ALA A 93 -37.89 21.78 4.09
CA ALA A 93 -38.83 22.64 4.79
C ALA A 93 -39.78 23.35 3.81
N ALA A 94 -39.25 23.88 2.70
CA ALA A 94 -40.07 24.51 1.66
C ALA A 94 -41.07 23.52 1.02
N VAL A 95 -40.64 22.29 0.71
CA VAL A 95 -41.51 21.25 0.15
C VAL A 95 -42.63 20.88 1.12
N VAL A 96 -42.30 20.64 2.38
CA VAL A 96 -43.29 20.30 3.41
C VAL A 96 -44.27 21.44 3.65
N LEU A 97 -43.78 22.69 3.65
CA LEU A 97 -44.61 23.88 3.78
C LEU A 97 -45.60 24.00 2.61
N MET A 98 -45.15 23.77 1.36
CA MET A 98 -46.03 23.74 0.19
C MET A 98 -47.11 22.66 0.30
N VAL A 99 -46.76 21.44 0.73
CA VAL A 99 -47.73 20.35 0.94
C VAL A 99 -48.76 20.71 2.01
N GLY A 100 -48.33 21.28 3.14
CA GLY A 100 -49.21 21.75 4.20
C GLY A 100 -50.14 22.87 3.73
N GLY A 101 -49.63 23.83 2.95
CA GLY A 101 -50.42 24.92 2.37
C GLY A 101 -51.50 24.43 1.41
N VAL A 102 -51.16 23.50 0.51
CA VAL A 102 -52.13 22.91 -0.42
C VAL A 102 -53.17 22.07 0.32
N MET A 103 -52.75 21.30 1.33
CA MET A 103 -53.66 20.53 2.19
C MET A 103 -54.66 21.43 2.94
N TRP A 104 -54.22 22.60 3.39
CA TRP A 104 -55.09 23.58 4.05
C TRP A 104 -56.17 24.12 3.10
N ILE A 105 -55.77 24.54 1.89
CA ILE A 105 -56.71 25.11 0.91
C ILE A 105 -57.76 24.08 0.50
N MET A 106 -57.35 22.81 0.35
CA MET A 106 -58.25 21.71 -0.04
C MET A 106 -59.03 21.08 1.11
N ALA A 107 -58.89 21.56 2.35
CA ALA A 107 -59.55 20.97 3.51
C ALA A 107 -61.08 21.15 3.50
N GLY A 108 -61.61 22.13 2.76
CA GLY A 108 -63.05 22.31 2.55
C GLY A 108 -63.88 22.43 3.84
N GLY A 109 -63.28 22.90 4.94
CA GLY A 109 -63.93 23.02 6.26
C GLY A 109 -63.80 21.80 7.18
N SER A 110 -63.14 20.71 6.77
CA SER A 110 -62.87 19.55 7.64
C SER A 110 -61.88 19.93 8.74
N ALA A 111 -62.32 19.94 10.00
CA ALA A 111 -61.48 20.25 11.16
C ALA A 111 -60.25 19.31 11.28
N THR A 112 -60.40 18.04 10.91
CA THR A 112 -59.30 17.05 10.93
C THR A 112 -58.22 17.39 9.91
N MET A 113 -58.60 17.66 8.66
CA MET A 113 -57.65 18.01 7.59
C MET A 113 -56.96 19.36 7.85
N ILE A 114 -57.67 20.32 8.45
CA ILE A 114 -57.08 21.60 8.88
C ILE A 114 -56.07 21.37 10.01
N GLY A 115 -56.38 20.47 10.96
CA GLY A 115 -55.47 20.08 12.03
C GLY A 115 -54.19 19.44 11.51
N GLU A 116 -54.30 18.53 10.55
CA GLU A 116 -53.14 17.91 9.90
C GLU A 116 -52.30 18.96 9.13
N ALA A 117 -52.94 19.81 8.32
CA ALA A 117 -52.24 20.87 7.58
C ALA A 117 -51.46 21.81 8.52
N LYS A 118 -52.07 22.21 9.65
CA LYS A 118 -51.41 22.98 10.72
C LYS A 118 -50.18 22.26 11.27
N ALA A 119 -50.28 20.95 11.51
CA ALA A 119 -49.18 20.16 12.04
C ALA A 119 -48.01 20.09 11.06
N TRP A 120 -48.26 19.88 9.76
CA TRP A 120 -47.22 19.86 8.72
C TRP A 120 -46.52 21.21 8.56
N ILE A 121 -47.30 22.30 8.51
CA ILE A 121 -46.75 23.67 8.45
C ILE A 121 -45.93 23.94 9.71
N GLY A 122 -46.49 23.66 10.89
CA GLY A 122 -45.81 23.84 12.18
C GLY A 122 -44.50 23.07 12.25
N ALA A 123 -44.50 21.78 11.89
CA ALA A 123 -43.30 20.94 11.89
C ALA A 123 -42.21 21.48 10.96
N SER A 124 -42.57 21.93 9.75
CA SER A 124 -41.60 22.51 8.80
C SER A 124 -40.96 23.80 9.32
N LEU A 125 -41.75 24.68 9.93
CA LEU A 125 -41.26 25.94 10.49
C LEU A 125 -40.43 25.71 11.75
N THR A 126 -40.88 24.85 12.66
CA THR A 126 -40.14 24.51 13.88
C THR A 126 -38.81 23.83 13.55
N GLY A 127 -38.78 22.89 12.60
CA GLY A 127 -37.55 22.24 12.15
C GLY A 127 -36.57 23.23 11.52
N LEU A 128 -37.06 24.16 10.69
CA LEU A 128 -36.23 25.21 10.10
C LEU A 128 -35.69 26.18 11.14
N VAL A 129 -36.53 26.60 12.10
CA VAL A 129 -36.11 27.47 13.21
C VAL A 129 -35.02 26.79 14.04
N ILE A 130 -35.20 25.51 14.41
CA ILE A 130 -34.18 24.76 15.17
C ILE A 130 -32.86 24.66 14.37
N ALA A 131 -32.93 24.35 13.08
CA ALA A 131 -31.74 24.23 12.24
C ALA A 131 -30.97 25.55 12.11
N LEU A 132 -31.68 26.66 11.87
CA LEU A 132 -31.06 27.99 11.74
C LEU A 132 -30.54 28.53 13.09
N THR A 133 -31.22 28.22 14.18
CA THR A 133 -30.82 28.66 15.53
C THR A 133 -29.79 27.75 16.19
N SER A 134 -29.55 26.54 15.67
CA SER A 134 -28.58 25.59 16.22
C SER A 134 -27.19 26.21 16.40
N TYR A 135 -26.72 26.97 15.41
CA TYR A 135 -25.44 27.69 15.51
C TYR A 135 -25.46 28.75 16.62
N LEU A 136 -26.54 29.54 16.71
CA LEU A 136 -26.67 30.60 17.71
C LEU A 136 -26.67 30.01 19.13
N ILE A 137 -27.33 28.87 19.35
CA ILE A 137 -27.35 28.18 20.63
C ILE A 137 -25.94 27.72 21.02
N LEU A 138 -25.22 27.05 20.10
CA LEU A 138 -23.85 26.59 20.37
C LEU A 138 -22.91 27.77 20.64
N TYR A 139 -23.01 28.83 19.84
CA TYR A 139 -22.19 30.04 20.00
C TYR A 139 -22.47 30.76 21.33
N GLN A 140 -23.74 30.84 21.73
CA GLN A 140 -24.14 31.53 22.97
C GLN A 140 -23.76 30.75 24.23
N ILE A 141 -23.73 29.41 24.17
CA ILE A 141 -23.27 28.56 25.28
C ILE A 141 -21.75 28.65 25.40
N ASN A 142 -21.03 28.43 24.29
CA ASN A 142 -19.59 28.54 24.26
C ASN A 142 -19.10 28.75 22.82
N PRO A 143 -18.51 29.92 22.49
CA PRO A 143 -18.01 30.18 21.14
C PRO A 143 -16.93 29.17 20.71
N ALA A 144 -16.19 28.56 21.65
CA ALA A 144 -15.20 27.53 21.34
C ALA A 144 -15.80 26.24 20.75
N LEU A 145 -17.11 26.00 20.88
CA LEU A 145 -17.79 24.87 20.23
C LEU A 145 -18.01 25.09 18.72
N THR A 146 -17.88 26.34 18.27
CA THR A 146 -18.02 26.72 16.85
C THR A 146 -16.66 26.94 16.17
N VAL A 147 -15.57 26.96 16.94
CA VAL A 147 -14.20 27.10 16.45
C VAL A 147 -13.56 25.71 16.47
N PHE A 148 -13.14 25.21 15.31
CA PHE A 148 -12.43 23.95 15.21
C PHE A 148 -10.93 24.19 15.25
N PRO A 149 -10.20 23.75 16.30
CA PRO A 149 -8.76 23.89 16.35
C PRO A 149 -8.11 23.09 15.21
N PRO A 150 -7.11 23.66 14.51
CA PRO A 150 -6.36 22.91 13.51
C PRO A 150 -5.51 21.83 14.17
N LEU A 151 -5.21 20.78 13.42
CA LEU A 151 -4.30 19.73 13.89
C LEU A 151 -2.85 20.20 13.71
N GLY A 152 -2.16 20.41 14.83
CA GLY A 152 -0.73 20.72 14.83
C GLY A 152 0.10 19.45 14.62
N ILE A 153 0.81 19.37 13.51
CA ILE A 153 1.75 18.27 13.21
C ILE A 153 3.16 18.82 13.28
N THR A 154 4.01 18.16 14.08
CA THR A 154 5.45 18.45 14.14
C THR A 154 6.14 17.84 12.92
N GLN A 155 6.91 18.64 12.19
CA GLN A 155 7.80 18.11 11.17
C GLN A 155 9.05 17.52 11.84
N VAL A 156 9.35 16.27 11.52
CA VAL A 156 10.62 15.65 11.92
C VAL A 156 11.75 16.39 11.20
N LYS A 157 12.71 16.92 11.96
CA LYS A 157 13.91 17.54 11.39
C LYS A 157 14.64 16.49 10.54
N PRO A 158 14.84 16.72 9.23
CA PRO A 158 15.69 15.84 8.44
C PRO A 158 17.11 15.89 9.03
N LEU A 159 17.72 14.73 9.24
CA LEU A 159 19.12 14.65 9.64
C LEU A 159 19.96 15.36 8.57
N PRO A 160 20.83 16.32 8.94
CA PRO A 160 21.67 16.99 7.95
C PRO A 160 22.66 15.97 7.40
N LEU A 161 22.38 15.47 6.20
CA LEU A 161 23.33 14.68 5.42
C LEU A 161 24.50 15.59 5.03
N THR A 162 25.71 15.22 5.44
CA THR A 162 26.94 15.93 5.08
C THR A 162 27.23 15.81 3.59
N LYS A 163 27.84 16.85 3.04
CA LYS A 163 28.03 17.17 1.61
C LYS A 163 28.75 16.10 0.74
N THR A 164 29.17 14.98 1.31
CA THR A 164 29.70 13.81 0.61
C THR A 164 28.63 12.90 -0.02
N ASP A 165 27.34 13.13 0.26
CA ASP A 165 26.24 12.31 -0.24
C ASP A 165 25.54 12.87 -1.51
N LEU A 166 26.06 13.96 -2.10
CA LEU A 166 25.35 14.75 -3.12
C LEU A 166 25.40 14.22 -4.56
N CYS A 167 26.05 13.08 -4.84
CA CYS A 167 25.91 12.41 -6.14
C CYS A 167 24.77 11.37 -6.18
N ALA A 168 24.05 11.14 -5.08
CA ALA A 168 23.19 9.96 -4.97
C ALA A 168 21.71 10.14 -5.37
N TRP A 169 21.12 11.35 -5.44
CA TRP A 169 19.65 11.44 -5.47
C TRP A 169 19.02 12.64 -6.22
N GLN A 170 19.40 12.91 -7.47
CA GLN A 170 18.53 13.72 -8.34
C GLN A 170 18.07 12.95 -9.58
N LEU A 171 16.79 12.58 -9.55
CA LEU A 171 16.00 12.09 -10.68
C LEU A 171 15.97 13.16 -11.79
N TYR A 172 16.55 12.86 -12.96
CA TYR A 172 16.22 13.56 -14.20
C TYR A 172 15.45 12.64 -15.15
N GLU A 173 14.39 13.18 -15.77
CA GLU A 173 13.64 12.55 -16.86
C GLU A 173 14.54 12.37 -18.09
N CYS A 174 14.76 11.13 -18.53
CA CYS A 174 15.41 10.88 -19.82
C CYS A 174 14.43 11.25 -20.95
N LYS A 175 14.70 12.35 -21.66
CA LYS A 175 13.99 12.68 -22.90
C LYS A 175 14.70 12.07 -24.12
N GLY A 176 13.98 11.20 -24.85
CA GLY A 176 14.18 11.03 -26.30
C GLY A 176 14.81 9.71 -26.76
N ASN A 177 14.34 9.27 -27.95
CA ASN A 177 14.78 8.12 -28.74
C ASN A 177 16.31 7.95 -28.83
N GLN A 178 16.87 6.96 -28.15
CA GLN A 178 18.21 6.44 -28.45
C GLN A 178 18.27 4.93 -28.31
N THR A 179 18.81 4.28 -29.34
CA THR A 179 19.04 2.84 -29.45
C THR A 179 20.24 2.40 -28.61
N LYS A 180 20.27 1.10 -28.23
CA LYS A 180 21.33 0.45 -27.45
C LYS A 180 22.75 0.88 -27.84
N GLY A 181 23.48 1.38 -26.84
CA GLY A 181 24.94 1.44 -26.83
C GLY A 181 25.53 2.82 -27.10
N GLU A 182 25.41 3.74 -26.14
CA GLU A 182 26.33 4.86 -25.93
C GLU A 182 26.09 5.42 -24.52
N ALA A 183 27.16 5.65 -23.77
CA ALA A 183 27.13 6.51 -22.58
C ALA A 183 27.13 7.97 -23.07
N ASP A 184 26.64 8.88 -22.22
CA ASP A 184 26.55 10.35 -22.42
C ASP A 184 25.20 10.81 -22.97
N SER A 185 24.34 11.41 -22.15
CA SER A 185 24.55 12.83 -21.83
C SER A 185 24.00 13.20 -20.46
N CYS A 186 24.92 13.33 -19.49
CA CYS A 186 24.85 14.42 -18.53
C CYS A 186 24.78 15.71 -19.35
N GLY A 187 23.78 16.58 -19.10
CA GLY A 187 23.72 17.86 -19.80
C GLY A 187 25.01 18.65 -19.58
N GLU A 188 25.72 18.98 -20.65
CA GLU A 188 26.92 19.81 -20.59
C GLU A 188 26.59 21.18 -19.99
N LYS A 189 27.17 21.49 -18.82
CA LYS A 189 27.55 22.86 -18.49
C LYS A 189 28.91 22.87 -17.80
N PRO A 190 29.83 23.76 -18.20
CA PRO A 190 31.16 23.82 -17.62
C PRO A 190 31.07 24.42 -16.21
N LEU A 191 31.50 23.67 -15.21
CA LEU A 191 31.91 24.18 -13.91
C LEU A 191 33.34 23.69 -13.69
N GLY A 192 34.22 24.64 -13.40
CA GLY A 192 35.67 24.50 -13.49
C GLY A 192 36.26 23.25 -12.82
N ASP A 193 37.24 22.69 -13.52
CA ASP A 193 38.41 21.96 -13.06
C ASP A 193 38.21 20.98 -11.89
N ASN A 194 37.44 19.90 -12.13
CA ASN A 194 37.74 18.51 -11.76
C ASN A 194 36.53 17.62 -12.10
N TYR A 195 36.72 16.69 -13.03
CA TYR A 195 35.66 15.92 -13.70
C TYR A 195 35.17 14.73 -12.86
N GLU A 196 33.87 14.65 -12.55
CA GLU A 196 33.17 13.44 -12.05
C GLU A 196 31.80 13.32 -12.74
N TYR A 197 31.55 12.20 -13.43
CA TYR A 197 30.35 11.95 -14.25
C TYR A 197 29.26 11.22 -13.43
N CYS A 198 27.99 11.68 -13.45
CA CYS A 198 26.85 11.02 -12.78
C CYS A 198 25.80 10.51 -13.79
N CYS A 199 25.53 9.19 -13.86
CA CYS A 199 24.48 8.59 -14.68
C CYS A 199 23.20 8.29 -13.85
N CYS A 200 22.01 8.59 -14.39
CA CYS A 200 20.71 8.35 -13.75
C CYS A 200 20.19 6.91 -13.98
N ALA A 201 19.82 6.19 -12.91
CA ALA A 201 19.04 4.95 -12.97
C ALA A 201 17.75 5.10 -12.14
N ALA A 202 16.61 4.71 -12.72
CA ALA A 202 15.28 4.90 -12.12
C ALA A 202 15.00 3.88 -11.00
N ARG A 203 14.63 4.33 -9.80
CA ARG A 203 14.13 3.47 -8.71
C ARG A 203 12.74 2.89 -9.09
N ARG A 204 12.62 1.59 -9.30
CA ARG A 204 11.34 0.87 -9.15
C ARG A 204 11.31 0.18 -7.79
N GLY A 205 10.55 0.74 -6.84
CA GLY A 205 10.25 0.10 -5.54
C GLY A 205 11.00 0.65 -4.32
N GLU A 206 10.45 0.37 -3.13
CA GLU A 206 11.15 0.57 -1.85
C GLU A 206 12.46 -0.26 -1.86
N ALA A 207 13.55 0.33 -1.39
CA ALA A 207 14.82 -0.39 -1.28
C ALA A 207 14.68 -1.50 -0.23
N SER A 208 15.12 -2.72 -0.54
CA SER A 208 15.12 -3.84 0.42
C SER A 208 15.83 -3.47 1.72
N ALA A 209 15.50 -4.16 2.81
CA ALA A 209 16.21 -4.01 4.08
C ALA A 209 17.70 -4.33 3.91
N ALA A 210 18.03 -5.26 3.03
CA ALA A 210 19.40 -5.60 2.65
C ALA A 210 20.14 -4.39 2.04
N CYS A 211 19.52 -3.70 1.08
CA CYS A 211 20.06 -2.51 0.42
C CYS A 211 20.05 -1.23 1.28
N SER A 212 19.37 -1.29 2.43
CA SER A 212 19.35 -0.24 3.45
C SER A 212 20.26 -0.56 4.65
N SER A 213 21.02 -1.66 4.58
CA SER A 213 21.88 -2.14 5.67
C SER A 213 23.35 -1.74 5.50
N GLU A 214 24.14 -1.91 6.57
CA GLU A 214 25.60 -1.73 6.59
C GLU A 214 26.35 -2.73 5.68
N TYR A 215 25.70 -3.78 5.18
CA TYR A 215 26.29 -4.81 4.32
C TYR A 215 26.26 -4.42 2.83
N ARG A 216 25.72 -3.25 2.51
CA ARG A 216 25.77 -2.67 1.17
C ARG A 216 27.14 -2.06 0.92
N LYS A 217 27.79 -2.50 -0.17
CA LYS A 217 29.06 -1.94 -0.64
C LYS A 217 28.85 -1.35 -2.04
N GLY A 218 28.77 -0.03 -2.11
CA GLY A 218 28.39 0.66 -3.35
C GLY A 218 26.96 0.28 -3.75
N ASN A 219 26.79 -0.44 -4.86
CA ASN A 219 25.48 -0.81 -5.40
C ASN A 219 25.13 -2.29 -5.24
N ILE A 220 25.93 -3.05 -4.50
CA ILE A 220 25.72 -4.46 -4.24
C ILE A 220 25.58 -4.74 -2.75
N VAL A 221 24.83 -5.80 -2.39
CA VAL A 221 24.81 -6.37 -1.05
C VAL A 221 25.76 -7.56 -0.99
N GLU A 222 26.73 -7.52 -0.10
CA GLU A 222 27.62 -8.65 0.12
C GLU A 222 27.03 -9.60 1.18
N PHE A 223 26.02 -10.38 0.80
CA PHE A 223 25.25 -11.24 1.73
C PHE A 223 26.12 -12.21 2.55
N ASN A 224 27.25 -12.67 1.99
CA ASN A 224 28.16 -13.58 2.70
C ASN A 224 28.91 -12.91 3.87
N PHE A 225 28.94 -11.58 3.94
CA PHE A 225 29.56 -10.84 5.04
C PHE A 225 28.57 -10.42 6.14
N ILE A 226 27.31 -10.83 6.04
CA ILE A 226 26.34 -10.61 7.11
C ILE A 226 26.82 -11.32 8.37
N LYS A 227 27.09 -10.56 9.44
CA LYS A 227 27.52 -11.09 10.74
C LYS A 227 26.40 -11.09 11.78
N GLN A 228 25.36 -10.30 11.55
CA GLN A 228 24.20 -10.26 12.43
C GLN A 228 23.57 -11.66 12.54
N ALA A 229 23.21 -12.01 13.77
CA ALA A 229 22.52 -13.24 14.12
C ALA A 229 21.19 -12.87 14.80
N ILE A 230 20.11 -13.51 14.37
CA ILE A 230 18.80 -13.40 15.05
C ILE A 230 18.32 -14.78 15.44
N SER A 231 17.75 -14.88 16.65
CA SER A 231 17.17 -16.15 17.09
C SER A 231 16.02 -16.55 16.18
N PRO A 232 15.98 -17.79 15.68
CA PRO A 232 14.79 -18.37 15.07
C PRO A 232 13.58 -18.25 16.00
N PRO A 233 12.36 -18.20 15.45
CA PRO A 233 11.13 -18.31 16.23
C PRO A 233 11.15 -19.56 17.13
N SER A 234 10.56 -19.49 18.32
CA SER A 234 10.56 -20.62 19.28
C SER A 234 9.86 -21.87 18.75
N ALA A 235 9.01 -21.75 17.73
CA ALA A 235 8.44 -22.90 17.03
C ALA A 235 9.51 -23.78 16.35
N CYS A 236 10.63 -23.19 15.94
CA CYS A 236 11.74 -23.91 15.31
C CYS A 236 12.42 -24.90 16.26
N GLU A 237 12.44 -24.63 17.58
CA GLU A 237 12.97 -25.57 18.56
C GLU A 237 12.18 -26.87 18.58
N ARG A 238 10.85 -26.77 18.45
CA ARG A 238 9.96 -27.95 18.42
C ARG A 238 10.14 -28.75 17.14
N ALA A 239 10.45 -28.10 16.03
CA ALA A 239 10.69 -28.74 14.73
C ALA A 239 12.10 -29.39 14.61
N ASN A 240 12.97 -29.24 15.61
CA ASN A 240 14.36 -29.76 15.53
C ASN A 240 14.44 -31.27 15.26
N HIS A 241 13.48 -32.05 15.76
CA HIS A 241 13.45 -33.51 15.57
C HIS A 241 13.30 -33.93 14.10
N GLU A 242 12.71 -33.07 13.26
CA GLU A 242 12.51 -33.33 11.83
C GLU A 242 13.82 -33.28 11.02
N TYR A 243 14.87 -32.71 11.60
CA TYR A 243 16.19 -32.57 10.98
C TYR A 243 17.19 -33.66 11.38
N ASN A 244 16.76 -34.66 12.17
CA ASN A 244 17.62 -35.75 12.64
C ASN A 244 17.92 -36.83 11.57
N PHE A 245 17.47 -36.60 10.33
CA PHE A 245 17.70 -37.48 9.19
C PHE A 245 18.87 -36.99 8.33
N VAL A 246 19.41 -37.90 7.51
CA VAL A 246 20.46 -37.54 6.55
C VAL A 246 19.81 -36.93 5.31
N TYR A 247 20.13 -35.67 5.07
CA TYR A 247 19.72 -34.91 3.90
C TYR A 247 20.94 -34.50 3.07
N ASP A 248 20.76 -34.30 1.76
CA ASP A 248 21.82 -33.83 0.85
C ASP A 248 22.24 -32.36 1.11
N THR A 249 21.39 -31.62 1.82
CA THR A 249 21.61 -30.24 2.22
C THR A 249 21.90 -30.17 3.72
N PRO A 250 22.94 -29.43 4.17
CA PRO A 250 23.26 -29.28 5.58
C PRO A 250 22.05 -28.83 6.42
N ALA A 251 21.86 -29.46 7.59
CA ALA A 251 20.69 -29.22 8.44
C ALA A 251 20.54 -27.73 8.83
N ASN A 252 21.65 -27.04 9.11
CA ASN A 252 21.65 -25.61 9.44
C ASN A 252 21.04 -24.73 8.33
N ILE A 253 21.29 -25.06 7.06
CA ILE A 253 20.68 -24.37 5.90
C ILE A 253 19.18 -24.63 5.85
N LEU A 254 18.77 -25.90 5.98
CA LEU A 254 17.35 -26.28 5.95
C LEU A 254 16.56 -25.64 7.10
N ARG A 255 17.15 -25.56 8.29
CA ARG A 255 16.56 -24.91 9.47
C ARG A 255 16.43 -23.40 9.31
N ALA A 256 17.47 -22.74 8.78
CA ALA A 256 17.41 -21.30 8.48
C ALA A 256 16.31 -21.00 7.45
N LEU A 257 16.16 -21.88 6.46
CA LEU A 257 15.15 -21.76 5.43
C LEU A 257 13.74 -21.95 6.00
N ALA A 258 13.47 -23.01 6.77
CA ALA A 258 12.18 -23.20 7.43
C ALA A 258 11.77 -22.03 8.35
N ALA A 259 12.76 -21.45 9.05
CA ALA A 259 12.54 -20.27 9.89
C ALA A 259 12.12 -19.05 9.05
N THR A 260 12.74 -18.84 7.88
CA THR A 260 12.36 -17.76 6.95
C THR A 260 11.01 -18.00 6.28
N GLU A 261 10.77 -19.23 5.81
CA GLU A 261 9.59 -19.58 5.00
C GLU A 261 8.30 -19.58 5.83
N SER A 262 8.29 -20.29 6.96
CA SER A 262 7.06 -20.55 7.72
C SER A 262 7.15 -20.15 9.18
N SER A 263 8.28 -19.56 9.62
CA SER A 263 8.59 -19.48 11.06
C SER A 263 8.58 -20.86 11.72
N CYS A 264 8.97 -21.90 10.98
CA CYS A 264 8.89 -23.31 11.35
C CYS A 264 7.47 -23.77 11.75
N ASN A 265 6.44 -23.23 11.10
CA ASN A 265 5.07 -23.68 11.25
C ASN A 265 4.72 -24.71 10.17
N PRO A 266 4.52 -26.00 10.52
CA PRO A 266 4.15 -27.02 9.55
C PRO A 266 2.76 -26.79 8.96
N GLN A 267 1.92 -25.96 9.57
CA GLN A 267 0.56 -25.67 9.10
C GLN A 267 0.48 -24.36 8.29
N ALA A 268 1.61 -23.79 7.89
CA ALA A 268 1.65 -22.54 7.13
C ALA A 268 1.17 -22.74 5.68
N GLU A 269 0.44 -21.74 5.17
CA GLU A 269 0.00 -21.66 3.78
C GLU A 269 0.07 -20.19 3.33
N SER A 270 0.71 -19.94 2.18
CA SER A 270 0.83 -18.60 1.60
C SER A 270 -0.32 -18.27 0.63
N PRO A 271 -0.55 -16.99 0.31
CA PRO A 271 -1.51 -16.60 -0.74
C PRO A 271 -1.21 -17.22 -2.11
N ASP A 272 0.06 -17.54 -2.38
CA ASP A 272 0.52 -18.18 -3.61
C ASP A 272 0.46 -19.72 -3.55
N ARG A 273 -0.23 -20.27 -2.53
CA ARG A 273 -0.40 -21.72 -2.28
C ARG A 273 0.90 -22.48 -2.04
N ALA A 274 1.89 -21.80 -1.46
CA ALA A 274 3.06 -22.46 -0.90
C ALA A 274 2.69 -23.02 0.48
N CYS A 275 3.04 -24.27 0.75
CA CYS A 275 2.46 -25.01 1.87
C CYS A 275 3.50 -25.70 2.75
N GLY A 276 3.14 -25.85 4.02
CA GLY A 276 3.91 -26.63 4.98
C GLY A 276 5.14 -25.89 5.51
N LEU A 277 5.96 -26.65 6.24
CA LEU A 277 7.14 -26.17 6.94
C LEU A 277 8.14 -25.45 6.02
N MET A 278 8.30 -25.96 4.80
CA MET A 278 9.26 -25.44 3.82
C MET A 278 8.62 -24.56 2.73
N GLN A 279 7.34 -24.21 2.88
CA GLN A 279 6.56 -23.43 1.89
C GLN A 279 6.78 -23.91 0.44
N LEU A 280 6.53 -25.18 0.19
CA LEU A 280 6.65 -25.76 -1.14
C LEU A 280 5.34 -25.58 -1.91
N LEU A 281 5.43 -25.21 -3.20
CA LEU A 281 4.29 -25.35 -4.11
C LEU A 281 4.03 -26.84 -4.36
N PRO A 282 2.78 -27.33 -4.31
CA PRO A 282 2.47 -28.73 -4.60
C PRO A 282 3.02 -29.21 -5.95
N ALA A 283 2.93 -28.36 -6.99
CA ALA A 283 3.48 -28.68 -8.30
C ALA A 283 5.00 -28.91 -8.27
N THR A 284 5.74 -28.10 -7.51
CA THR A 284 7.18 -28.27 -7.30
C THR A 284 7.46 -29.54 -6.51
N ALA A 285 6.71 -29.78 -5.43
CA ALA A 285 6.91 -30.95 -4.58
C ALA A 285 6.74 -32.28 -5.33
N LYS A 286 5.73 -32.40 -6.22
CA LYS A 286 5.52 -33.58 -7.07
C LYS A 286 6.71 -33.91 -7.98
N ILE A 287 7.46 -32.91 -8.43
CA ILE A 287 8.63 -33.12 -9.29
C ILE A 287 9.75 -33.81 -8.52
N TYR A 288 9.91 -33.47 -7.24
CA TYR A 288 11.02 -33.97 -6.40
C TYR A 288 10.64 -35.15 -5.50
N ASP A 289 9.36 -35.51 -5.43
CA ASP A 289 8.87 -36.74 -4.79
C ASP A 289 7.86 -37.47 -5.71
N PRO A 290 8.35 -38.07 -6.81
CA PRO A 290 7.48 -38.74 -7.78
C PRO A 290 6.76 -39.96 -7.20
N GLU A 291 7.29 -40.56 -6.14
CA GLU A 291 6.71 -41.73 -5.46
C GLU A 291 5.35 -41.39 -4.82
N ASP A 292 5.23 -40.21 -4.22
CA ASP A 292 4.01 -39.75 -3.54
C ASP A 292 3.26 -38.68 -4.35
N ALA A 293 3.61 -38.48 -5.63
CA ALA A 293 3.13 -37.34 -6.43
C ALA A 293 1.60 -37.26 -6.56
N ASP A 294 0.91 -38.39 -6.52
CA ASP A 294 -0.56 -38.43 -6.58
C ASP A 294 -1.22 -37.95 -5.29
N GLU A 295 -0.55 -38.09 -4.14
CA GLU A 295 -1.04 -37.68 -2.83
C GLU A 295 -0.66 -36.23 -2.47
N ILE A 296 0.41 -35.71 -3.07
CA ILE A 296 0.93 -34.38 -2.74
C ILE A 296 -0.08 -33.29 -3.12
N ASP A 297 -0.68 -32.71 -2.09
CA ASP A 297 -1.36 -31.43 -2.12
C ASP A 297 -0.92 -30.56 -0.93
N CYS A 298 -1.58 -29.43 -0.72
CA CYS A 298 -1.24 -28.53 0.38
C CYS A 298 -1.46 -29.19 1.75
N GLU A 299 -2.52 -29.99 1.88
CA GLU A 299 -2.86 -30.68 3.14
C GLU A 299 -1.85 -31.77 3.45
N TRP A 300 -1.45 -32.54 2.44
CA TRP A 300 -0.38 -33.52 2.55
C TRP A 300 0.94 -32.88 2.98
N LEU A 301 1.33 -31.75 2.37
CA LEU A 301 2.55 -31.04 2.75
C LEU A 301 2.53 -30.50 4.20
N LYS A 302 1.36 -30.08 4.68
CA LYS A 302 1.18 -29.63 6.07
C LYS A 302 1.28 -30.78 7.07
N ASN A 303 0.80 -31.96 6.68
CA ASN A 303 0.76 -33.15 7.54
C ASN A 303 2.03 -34.02 7.45
N ASN A 304 2.92 -33.76 6.48
CA ASN A 304 4.17 -34.50 6.28
C ASN A 304 5.42 -33.58 6.33
N PRO A 305 5.74 -32.96 7.48
CA PRO A 305 6.85 -32.01 7.61
C PRO A 305 8.23 -32.60 7.26
N GLN A 306 8.50 -33.87 7.60
CA GLN A 306 9.75 -34.56 7.24
C GLN A 306 9.89 -34.69 5.72
N LYS A 307 8.81 -35.09 5.03
CA LYS A 307 8.79 -35.16 3.56
C LYS A 307 8.96 -33.77 2.96
N SER A 308 8.34 -32.74 3.53
CA SER A 308 8.54 -31.34 3.12
C SER A 308 10.02 -30.93 3.16
N ILE A 309 10.75 -31.27 4.24
CA ILE A 309 12.20 -31.02 4.36
C ILE A 309 13.00 -31.84 3.34
N ALA A 310 12.68 -33.13 3.17
CA ALA A 310 13.35 -34.00 2.22
C ALA A 310 13.24 -33.47 0.78
N ILE A 311 12.04 -33.07 0.39
CA ILE A 311 11.71 -32.48 -0.92
C ILE A 311 12.49 -31.17 -1.12
N ALA A 312 12.49 -30.27 -0.13
CA ALA A 312 13.27 -29.05 -0.18
C ALA A 312 14.77 -29.33 -0.33
N SER A 313 15.31 -30.33 0.39
CA SER A 313 16.70 -30.75 0.24
C SER A 313 17.02 -31.29 -1.16
N LYS A 314 16.12 -32.09 -1.75
CA LYS A 314 16.25 -32.58 -3.13
C LYS A 314 16.22 -31.42 -4.13
N PHE A 315 15.31 -30.45 -3.95
CA PHE A 315 15.23 -29.25 -4.79
C PHE A 315 16.53 -28.43 -4.76
N ILE A 316 17.12 -28.24 -3.58
CA ILE A 316 18.42 -27.57 -3.41
C ILE A 316 19.56 -28.40 -4.02
N ARG A 317 19.56 -29.74 -3.85
CA ARG A 317 20.59 -30.60 -4.45
C ARG A 317 20.53 -30.56 -5.97
N ASP A 318 19.35 -30.66 -6.57
CA ASP A 318 19.24 -30.76 -8.02
C ASP A 318 19.68 -29.45 -8.70
N SER A 319 19.61 -28.32 -7.99
CA SER A 319 20.21 -27.06 -8.44
C SER A 319 21.75 -26.99 -8.26
N LYS A 320 22.37 -27.88 -7.47
CA LYS A 320 23.85 -28.00 -7.33
C LYS A 320 24.48 -28.53 -8.61
N HIS A 321 23.79 -29.39 -9.35
CA HIS A 321 24.31 -29.96 -10.59
C HIS A 321 24.52 -28.93 -11.71
N ALA A 322 23.96 -27.73 -11.56
CA ALA A 322 24.16 -26.62 -12.49
C ALA A 322 25.30 -25.67 -12.07
N ASN A 323 26.03 -25.93 -10.98
CA ASN A 323 27.11 -25.08 -10.41
C ASN A 323 26.72 -23.60 -10.15
N VAL A 324 25.43 -23.24 -10.23
CA VAL A 324 24.98 -21.85 -10.29
C VAL A 324 25.18 -21.11 -8.96
N HIS A 325 25.19 -21.82 -7.83
CA HIS A 325 25.25 -21.21 -6.51
C HIS A 325 26.57 -21.44 -5.76
N ASP A 326 27.51 -22.22 -6.29
CA ASP A 326 28.88 -22.40 -5.73
C ASP A 326 28.90 -22.74 -4.21
N ASN A 327 27.89 -23.48 -3.74
CA ASN A 327 27.65 -23.78 -2.32
C ASN A 327 27.57 -22.55 -1.38
N GLN A 328 27.33 -21.35 -1.92
CA GLN A 328 27.18 -20.15 -1.11
C GLN A 328 25.77 -20.09 -0.53
N PRO A 329 25.60 -19.99 0.81
CA PRO A 329 24.28 -19.99 1.45
C PRO A 329 23.33 -18.91 0.91
N SER A 330 23.86 -17.71 0.66
CA SER A 330 23.08 -16.59 0.10
C SER A 330 22.41 -16.94 -1.23
N ARG A 331 23.14 -17.61 -2.13
CA ARG A 331 22.64 -18.05 -3.44
C ARG A 331 21.69 -19.24 -3.33
N ILE A 332 21.90 -20.13 -2.34
CA ILE A 332 20.95 -21.19 -2.03
C ILE A 332 19.60 -20.58 -1.64
N PHE A 333 19.59 -19.63 -0.71
CA PHE A 333 18.36 -18.97 -0.26
C PHE A 333 17.68 -18.18 -1.38
N ALA A 334 18.45 -17.44 -2.18
CA ALA A 334 17.92 -16.63 -3.27
C ALA A 334 17.24 -17.50 -4.34
N GLY A 335 17.90 -18.61 -4.72
CA GLY A 335 17.34 -19.54 -5.69
C GLY A 335 16.17 -20.36 -5.16
N TYR A 336 16.10 -20.63 -3.84
CA TYR A 336 14.94 -21.30 -3.25
C TYR A 336 13.68 -20.44 -3.35
N ASN A 337 13.80 -19.13 -3.08
CA ASN A 337 12.69 -18.20 -3.11
C ASN A 337 12.22 -17.84 -4.53
N SER A 338 13.14 -17.71 -5.50
CA SER A 338 12.82 -17.14 -6.82
C SER A 338 13.28 -17.98 -8.01
N GLY A 339 13.78 -19.19 -7.76
CA GLY A 339 14.29 -20.11 -8.77
C GLY A 339 15.81 -20.00 -9.02
N TYR A 340 16.43 -21.13 -9.35
CA TYR A 340 17.88 -21.29 -9.55
C TYR A 340 18.38 -21.02 -10.99
N SER A 341 17.53 -20.47 -11.86
CA SER A 341 17.92 -20.17 -13.26
C SER A 341 18.98 -19.07 -13.30
N ASP A 342 19.98 -19.24 -14.16
CA ASP A 342 20.96 -18.22 -14.52
C ASP A 342 20.50 -17.32 -15.68
N LYS A 343 19.32 -17.63 -16.24
CA LYS A 343 18.72 -16.93 -17.37
C LYS A 343 17.44 -16.18 -16.97
N PRO A 344 17.17 -15.01 -17.59
CA PRO A 344 15.86 -14.37 -17.52
C PRO A 344 14.76 -15.29 -18.06
N TYR A 345 13.57 -15.19 -17.50
CA TYR A 345 12.40 -16.01 -17.89
C TYR A 345 11.13 -15.14 -17.96
N ASN A 346 10.02 -15.71 -18.44
CA ASN A 346 8.74 -15.01 -18.62
C ASN A 346 8.89 -13.67 -19.36
N CYS A 347 9.74 -13.65 -20.40
CA CYS A 347 9.94 -12.49 -21.25
C CYS A 347 8.67 -12.16 -22.00
N ARG A 348 8.06 -11.02 -21.70
CA ARG A 348 6.97 -10.44 -22.47
C ARG A 348 7.56 -9.46 -23.47
N ILE A 349 7.01 -9.47 -24.69
CA ILE A 349 7.31 -8.47 -25.71
C ILE A 349 6.02 -7.69 -26.02
N PRO A 350 5.64 -6.70 -25.19
CA PRO A 350 4.70 -5.67 -25.60
C PRO A 350 5.48 -4.47 -26.16
N ASP A 351 5.12 -3.99 -27.36
CA ASP A 351 5.60 -2.74 -27.97
C ASP A 351 7.12 -2.50 -27.88
N ASP A 352 7.89 -3.28 -28.65
CA ASP A 352 9.33 -3.11 -28.88
C ASP A 352 10.23 -3.09 -27.61
N SER A 353 9.64 -3.40 -26.44
CA SER A 353 10.33 -3.50 -25.15
C SER A 353 10.26 -4.94 -24.65
N ARG A 354 11.42 -5.60 -24.55
CA ARG A 354 11.51 -6.94 -23.94
C ARG A 354 11.56 -6.77 -22.43
N THR A 355 10.47 -7.10 -21.74
CA THR A 355 10.41 -7.14 -20.27
C THR A 355 10.52 -8.59 -19.82
N CYS A 356 11.66 -8.98 -19.25
CA CYS A 356 11.88 -10.31 -18.70
C CYS A 356 11.90 -10.25 -17.18
N LYS A 357 11.35 -11.28 -16.52
CA LYS A 357 11.62 -11.49 -15.09
C LYS A 357 13.03 -12.05 -14.95
N LEU A 358 13.79 -11.49 -14.01
CA LEU A 358 15.09 -12.03 -13.66
C LEU A 358 14.90 -13.12 -12.62
N ALA A 359 15.53 -14.28 -12.85
CA ALA A 359 15.75 -15.22 -11.77
C ALA A 359 16.80 -14.65 -10.82
N ALA A 360 16.76 -15.07 -9.55
CA ALA A 360 17.69 -14.55 -8.54
C ALA A 360 19.15 -14.65 -9.01
N LEU A 361 19.51 -15.80 -9.56
CA LEU A 361 20.87 -16.11 -10.01
C LEU A 361 21.14 -15.73 -11.47
N ALA A 362 20.28 -14.91 -12.09
CA ALA A 362 20.61 -14.31 -13.39
C ALA A 362 21.65 -13.20 -13.20
N ALA A 363 22.46 -12.95 -14.24
CA ALA A 363 23.38 -11.81 -14.23
C ALA A 363 22.61 -10.49 -14.09
N SER A 364 23.08 -9.60 -13.21
CA SER A 364 22.50 -8.26 -13.09
C SER A 364 22.85 -7.41 -14.31
N ASN A 365 21.88 -6.64 -14.79
CA ASN A 365 22.11 -5.66 -15.86
C ASN A 365 22.84 -4.42 -15.33
N ASP A 366 22.55 -4.01 -14.10
CA ASP A 366 23.02 -2.74 -13.51
C ASP A 366 24.18 -2.93 -12.54
N CYS A 367 24.39 -4.14 -12.02
CA CYS A 367 25.53 -4.49 -11.16
C CYS A 367 26.41 -5.54 -11.85
N ARG A 368 27.17 -5.11 -12.87
CA ARG A 368 28.02 -5.99 -13.69
C ARG A 368 28.93 -6.88 -12.81
N GLY A 369 28.97 -8.17 -13.16
CA GLY A 369 29.76 -9.18 -12.43
C GLY A 369 29.09 -9.76 -11.18
N ASN A 370 27.86 -9.33 -10.85
CA ASN A 370 27.09 -9.81 -9.71
C ASN A 370 25.74 -10.38 -10.17
N PHE A 371 25.09 -11.15 -9.31
CA PHE A 371 23.75 -11.67 -9.57
C PHE A 371 22.68 -10.59 -9.38
N ALA A 372 21.54 -10.76 -10.04
CA ALA A 372 20.44 -9.80 -10.00
C ALA A 372 19.96 -9.52 -8.57
N PHE A 373 19.85 -10.56 -7.74
CA PHE A 373 19.44 -10.41 -6.34
C PHE A 373 20.47 -9.65 -5.48
N GLU A 374 21.74 -9.57 -5.88
CA GLU A 374 22.78 -8.83 -5.15
C GLU A 374 22.72 -7.32 -5.45
N CYS A 375 21.99 -6.90 -6.48
CA CYS A 375 21.99 -5.52 -6.98
C CYS A 375 20.97 -4.60 -6.30
N CYS A 376 21.40 -3.43 -5.86
CA CYS A 376 20.54 -2.41 -5.22
C CYS A 376 20.04 -1.31 -6.17
N ILE A 377 20.47 -1.30 -7.44
CA ILE A 377 20.02 -0.31 -8.43
C ILE A 377 18.65 -0.71 -8.99
N ASP A 378 18.62 -1.81 -9.73
CA ASP A 378 17.40 -2.47 -10.19
C ASP A 378 17.55 -3.98 -9.96
N PRO A 379 16.96 -4.52 -8.88
CA PRO A 379 16.98 -5.95 -8.63
C PRO A 379 16.03 -6.73 -9.56
N GLY A 380 15.27 -6.10 -10.46
CA GLY A 380 14.42 -6.80 -11.43
C GLY A 380 13.26 -7.57 -10.79
N GLU A 381 12.49 -6.90 -9.92
CA GLU A 381 11.42 -7.47 -9.07
C GLU A 381 11.91 -8.40 -7.93
N LEU A 382 13.22 -8.49 -7.66
CA LEU A 382 13.80 -9.38 -6.63
C LEU A 382 13.93 -8.75 -5.23
N THR A 383 13.22 -7.66 -4.93
CA THR A 383 13.28 -7.01 -3.59
C THR A 383 12.85 -7.97 -2.48
N GLN A 384 11.80 -8.79 -2.70
CA GLN A 384 11.38 -9.80 -1.74
C GLN A 384 12.45 -10.88 -1.54
N THR A 385 13.12 -11.28 -2.62
CA THR A 385 14.24 -12.23 -2.59
C THR A 385 15.41 -11.66 -1.77
N GLN A 386 15.72 -10.38 -1.91
CA GLN A 386 16.76 -9.72 -1.12
C GLN A 386 16.46 -9.78 0.39
N ASP A 387 15.22 -9.48 0.78
CA ASP A 387 14.80 -9.54 2.18
C ASP A 387 14.75 -10.97 2.71
N HIS A 388 14.36 -11.93 1.87
CA HIS A 388 14.37 -13.36 2.18
C HIS A 388 15.79 -13.87 2.46
N VAL A 389 16.75 -13.54 1.59
CA VAL A 389 18.17 -13.91 1.77
C VAL A 389 18.73 -13.23 3.01
N PHE A 390 18.44 -11.94 3.20
CA PHE A 390 18.92 -11.17 4.36
C PHE A 390 18.48 -11.80 5.68
N ARG A 391 17.20 -12.23 5.76
CA ARG A 391 16.65 -12.90 6.94
C ARG A 391 17.27 -14.29 7.13
N SER A 392 17.34 -15.08 6.07
CA SER A 392 17.88 -16.45 6.10
C SER A 392 19.35 -16.49 6.54
N MET A 393 20.18 -15.55 6.07
CA MET A 393 21.56 -15.43 6.51
C MET A 393 21.68 -15.14 8.01
N ARG A 394 20.81 -14.30 8.57
CA ARG A 394 20.82 -13.97 10.00
C ARG A 394 20.38 -15.16 10.87
N TYR A 395 19.41 -15.97 10.42
CA TYR A 395 19.06 -17.23 11.10
C TYR A 395 20.20 -18.25 11.02
N LEU A 396 20.81 -18.41 9.84
CA LEU A 396 21.94 -19.32 9.65
C LEU A 396 23.11 -18.98 10.58
N ASN A 397 23.45 -17.70 10.68
CA ASN A 397 24.49 -17.24 11.60
C ASN A 397 24.17 -17.58 13.06
N TRP A 398 22.92 -17.39 13.47
CA TRP A 398 22.51 -17.76 14.83
C TRP A 398 22.61 -19.26 15.07
N ILE A 399 22.14 -20.09 14.12
CA ILE A 399 22.17 -21.56 14.23
C ILE A 399 23.63 -22.06 14.31
N ASN A 400 24.52 -21.52 13.49
CA ASN A 400 25.94 -21.89 13.50
C ASN A 400 26.63 -21.55 14.82
N ASN A 401 26.19 -20.48 15.49
CA ASN A 401 26.76 -20.03 16.77
C ASN A 401 26.19 -20.77 17.98
N ASN A 402 25.01 -21.40 17.87
CA ASN A 402 24.32 -22.05 18.98
C ASN A 402 24.21 -23.56 18.74
N LYS A 403 25.33 -24.27 18.98
CA LYS A 403 25.40 -25.74 18.89
C LYS A 403 24.43 -26.35 19.90
N GLY A 404 23.42 -27.06 19.43
CA GLY A 404 22.36 -27.63 20.27
C GLY A 404 20.96 -27.18 19.86
N PHE A 405 20.87 -26.20 18.96
CA PHE A 405 19.74 -26.11 18.07
C PHE A 405 19.82 -27.27 17.07
#